data_AF-A0A2G6C7I6-F1
#
_entry.id   AF-A0A2G6C7I6-F1
#
_cell.length_a   1.000
_cell.length_b   1.000
_cell.length_c   1.000
_cell.angle_alpha   90.00
_cell.angle_beta   90.00
_cell.angle_gamma   90.00
#
_symmetry.space_group_name_H-M   'P 1'
#
loop_
_entity.id
_entity.type
_entity.pdbx_description
1 polymer ?
#
loop_
_entity_poly.entity_id
_entity_poly.type
_entity_poly.pdbx_seq_one_letter_code
_entity_poly.pdbx_strand_id
1 'polypeptide(L)'
;MTNEKLNPNKIAMTNKPTPKQVAAFKKHRNKVLATVFASILLIILVLDFVPVLGQRVFISTAHMYYKWIECGRKPVVTFRPYGGFDYYAEPKSLIHSSPTMSGSPDIFCTPLEAERAGYSASDVDLEIPHLEKEREKLNRSEIDAPKSKPNE
;
A
#
# COMPACT_ATOMS: atom_id res chain seq x y z
N MET A 1 51.86 1.28 -65.40
CA MET A 1 50.64 1.16 -64.59
C MET A 1 51.04 1.08 -63.12
N THR A 2 51.18 2.22 -62.47
CA THR A 2 51.64 2.32 -61.08
C THR A 2 50.45 2.45 -60.14
N ASN A 3 50.29 1.40 -59.34
CA ASN A 3 49.77 1.33 -57.97
C ASN A 3 49.14 2.60 -57.37
N GLU A 4 47.87 2.51 -56.98
CA GLU A 4 47.35 3.31 -55.87
C GLU A 4 46.71 2.36 -54.85
N LYS A 5 47.48 2.00 -53.82
CA LYS A 5 46.99 1.27 -52.65
C LYS A 5 46.06 2.21 -51.87
N LEU A 6 44.78 1.88 -51.82
CA LEU A 6 43.79 2.51 -50.96
C LEU A 6 44.21 2.31 -49.49
N ASN A 7 44.59 3.40 -48.83
CA ASN A 7 45.05 3.42 -47.44
C ASN A 7 43.85 3.53 -46.48
N PRO A 8 43.56 2.53 -45.64
CA PRO A 8 42.39 2.52 -44.75
C PRO A 8 42.54 3.38 -43.48
N ASN A 9 43.65 4.09 -43.28
CA ASN A 9 43.93 4.81 -42.03
C ASN A 9 43.30 6.21 -41.89
N LYS A 10 42.23 6.50 -42.65
CA LYS A 10 41.57 7.82 -42.65
C LYS A 10 40.15 7.80 -42.06
N ILE A 11 39.92 7.04 -40.99
CA ILE A 11 38.68 7.16 -40.20
C ILE A 11 39.02 7.18 -38.71
N ALA A 12 39.77 8.20 -38.29
CA ALA A 12 39.79 8.62 -36.90
C ALA A 12 39.18 10.02 -36.83
N MET A 13 37.85 10.11 -36.99
CA MET A 13 37.10 11.27 -36.52
C MET A 13 37.14 11.27 -34.99
N THR A 14 38.27 11.70 -34.44
CA THR A 14 38.32 12.17 -33.06
C THR A 14 37.64 13.53 -33.03
N ASN A 15 36.31 13.53 -32.89
CA ASN A 15 35.56 14.71 -32.48
C ASN A 15 35.93 15.02 -31.02
N LYS A 16 37.18 15.45 -30.79
CA LYS A 16 37.56 16.04 -29.52
C LYS A 16 36.80 17.36 -29.42
N PRO A 17 35.96 17.55 -28.40
CA PRO A 17 35.20 18.77 -28.26
C PRO A 17 36.16 19.96 -28.22
N THR A 18 35.91 20.95 -29.06
CA THR A 18 36.75 22.15 -29.11
C THR A 18 36.72 22.85 -27.75
N PRO A 19 37.80 23.54 -27.32
CA PRO A 19 37.85 24.18 -26.00
C PRO A 19 36.71 25.19 -25.78
N LYS A 20 36.17 25.78 -26.85
CA LYS A 20 34.94 26.61 -26.83
C LYS A 20 33.68 25.82 -26.48
N GLN A 21 33.52 24.60 -26.99
CA GLN A 21 32.42 23.70 -26.64
C GLN A 21 32.53 23.25 -25.19
N VAL A 22 33.73 22.87 -24.72
CA VAL A 22 33.95 22.46 -23.32
C VAL A 22 33.65 23.61 -22.34
N ALA A 23 34.00 24.85 -22.69
CA ALA A 23 33.68 26.04 -21.90
C ALA A 23 32.18 26.35 -21.87
N ALA A 24 31.48 26.22 -23.00
CA ALA A 24 30.03 26.38 -23.09
C ALA A 24 29.28 25.31 -22.27
N PHE A 25 29.72 24.05 -22.34
CA PHE A 25 29.18 22.97 -21.53
C PHE A 25 29.42 23.21 -20.03
N LYS A 26 30.59 23.71 -19.62
CA LYS A 26 30.87 24.01 -18.20
C LYS A 26 29.95 25.12 -17.66
N LYS A 27 29.62 26.13 -18.48
CA LYS A 27 28.68 27.21 -18.13
C LYS A 27 27.23 26.71 -18.01
N HIS A 28 26.82 25.79 -18.87
CA HIS A 28 25.48 25.18 -18.80
C HIS A 28 25.38 24.07 -17.74
N ARG A 29 26.48 23.37 -17.44
CA ARG A 29 26.52 22.26 -16.47
C ARG A 29 26.05 22.71 -15.08
N ASN A 30 26.52 23.86 -14.62
CA ASN A 30 26.11 24.38 -13.31
C ASN A 30 24.63 24.80 -13.29
N LYS A 31 24.10 25.32 -14.41
CA LYS A 31 22.67 25.61 -14.54
C LYS A 31 21.84 24.33 -14.52
N VAL A 32 22.22 23.32 -15.31
CA VAL A 32 21.52 22.02 -15.35
C VAL A 32 21.57 21.33 -14.00
N LEU A 33 22.73 21.29 -13.33
CA LEU A 33 22.85 20.75 -11.97
C LEU A 33 21.97 21.50 -10.98
N ALA A 34 21.94 22.84 -11.03
CA ALA A 34 21.07 23.63 -10.17
C ALA A 34 19.58 23.36 -10.44
N THR A 35 19.18 23.20 -11.71
CA THR A 35 17.78 22.87 -12.06
C THR A 35 17.40 21.48 -11.58
N VAL A 36 18.28 20.48 -11.77
CA VAL A 36 18.03 19.11 -11.28
C VAL A 36 17.96 19.11 -9.75
N PHE A 37 18.90 19.77 -9.07
CA PHE A 37 18.92 19.84 -7.61
C PHE A 37 17.68 20.57 -7.07
N ALA A 38 17.27 21.67 -7.69
CA ALA A 38 16.04 22.39 -7.35
C ALA A 38 14.78 21.54 -7.59
N SER A 39 14.73 20.75 -8.66
CA SER A 39 13.61 19.83 -8.91
C SER A 39 13.52 18.72 -7.87
N ILE A 40 14.66 18.13 -7.47
CA ILE A 40 14.71 17.11 -6.42
C ILE A 40 14.28 17.71 -5.08
N LEU A 41 14.79 18.89 -4.72
CA LEU A 41 14.36 19.62 -3.52
C LEU A 41 12.86 19.92 -3.55
N LEU A 42 12.30 20.31 -4.69
CA LEU A 42 10.87 20.57 -4.82
C LEU A 42 10.05 19.30 -4.67
N ILE A 43 10.50 18.16 -5.20
CA ILE A 43 9.84 16.86 -5.00
C ILE A 43 9.88 16.46 -3.52
N ILE A 44 11.03 16.60 -2.85
CA ILE A 44 11.16 16.30 -1.41
C ILE A 44 10.27 17.24 -0.60
N LEU A 45 10.27 18.54 -0.89
CA LEU A 45 9.39 19.51 -0.24
C LEU A 45 7.93 19.20 -0.50
N VAL A 46 7.53 18.76 -1.70
CA VAL A 46 6.14 18.31 -1.96
C VAL A 46 5.82 17.04 -1.18
N LEU A 47 6.74 16.10 -1.04
CA LEU A 47 6.51 14.89 -0.24
C LEU A 47 6.45 15.20 1.27
N ASP A 48 7.24 16.14 1.76
CA ASP A 48 7.26 16.59 3.15
C ASP A 48 6.09 17.54 3.48
N PHE A 49 5.71 18.43 2.56
CA PHE A 49 4.52 19.30 2.60
C PHE A 49 3.26 18.66 2.01
N VAL A 50 3.25 17.34 1.79
CA VAL A 50 2.01 16.55 1.85
C VAL A 50 2.01 15.87 3.23
N PRO A 51 2.06 16.61 4.35
CA PRO A 51 2.14 15.95 5.62
C PRO A 51 0.72 15.50 5.98
N VAL A 52 0.64 14.31 6.57
CA VAL A 52 -0.53 13.81 7.32
C VAL A 52 -1.68 13.21 6.50
N LEU A 53 -2.19 13.84 5.44
CA LEU A 53 -3.39 13.32 4.74
C LEU A 53 -3.04 12.33 3.62
N GLY A 54 -2.07 12.66 2.75
CA GLY A 54 -1.76 11.85 1.57
C GLY A 54 -1.03 10.54 1.87
N GLN A 55 -0.02 10.56 2.74
CA GLN A 55 0.74 9.35 3.10
C GLN A 55 -0.09 8.33 3.89
N ARG A 56 -0.97 8.78 4.81
CA ARG A 56 -1.86 7.89 5.55
C ARG A 56 -2.85 7.20 4.61
N VAL A 57 -3.42 7.95 3.67
CA VAL A 57 -4.27 7.39 2.62
C VAL A 57 -3.48 6.42 1.76
N PHE A 58 -2.26 6.74 1.33
CA PHE A 58 -1.48 5.86 0.46
C PHE A 58 -1.09 4.54 1.15
N ILE A 59 -0.64 4.61 2.41
CA ILE A 59 -0.24 3.43 3.20
C ILE A 59 -1.45 2.57 3.54
N SER A 60 -2.58 3.16 3.95
CA SER A 60 -3.81 2.39 4.22
C SER A 60 -4.36 1.73 2.95
N THR A 61 -4.28 2.42 1.81
CA THR A 61 -4.72 1.87 0.52
C THR A 61 -3.83 0.68 0.11
N ALA A 62 -2.51 0.79 0.25
CA ALA A 62 -1.58 -0.30 -0.09
C ALA A 62 -1.80 -1.56 0.79
N HIS A 63 -1.98 -1.37 2.10
CA HIS A 63 -2.30 -2.47 3.00
C HIS A 63 -3.63 -3.16 2.64
N MET A 64 -4.62 -2.39 2.20
CA MET A 64 -5.91 -2.95 1.79
C MET A 64 -5.83 -3.76 0.50
N TYR A 65 -5.04 -3.30 -0.48
CA TYR A 65 -4.80 -4.08 -1.70
C TYR A 65 -4.04 -5.38 -1.42
N TYR A 66 -3.02 -5.32 -0.55
CA TYR A 66 -2.29 -6.52 -0.15
C TYR A 66 -3.23 -7.55 0.49
N LYS A 67 -4.06 -7.12 1.45
CA LYS A 67 -5.04 -7.99 2.10
C LYS A 67 -6.09 -8.51 1.13
N TRP A 68 -6.57 -7.71 0.17
CA TRP A 68 -7.51 -8.20 -0.83
C TRP A 68 -6.89 -9.36 -1.64
N ILE A 69 -5.65 -9.20 -2.11
CA ILE A 69 -4.95 -10.27 -2.85
C ILE A 69 -4.80 -11.52 -1.97
N GLU A 70 -4.44 -11.35 -0.71
CA GLU A 70 -4.29 -12.45 0.26
C GLU A 70 -5.62 -13.20 0.52
N CYS A 71 -6.71 -12.46 0.72
CA CYS A 71 -8.00 -13.05 1.06
C CYS A 71 -8.77 -13.59 -0.17
N GLY A 72 -8.35 -13.22 -1.39
CA GLY A 72 -9.07 -13.54 -2.64
C GLY A 72 -10.46 -12.88 -2.75
N ARG A 73 -10.80 -12.02 -1.80
CA ARG A 73 -12.09 -11.33 -1.67
C ARG A 73 -11.90 -9.98 -0.99
N LYS A 74 -12.91 -9.14 -1.10
CA LYS A 74 -12.90 -7.81 -0.50
C LYS A 74 -12.73 -7.94 1.03
N PRO A 75 -11.70 -7.32 1.62
CA PRO A 75 -11.43 -7.45 3.04
C PRO A 75 -12.39 -6.58 3.87
N VAL A 76 -12.49 -6.91 5.15
CA VAL A 76 -13.27 -6.19 6.15
C VAL A 76 -12.36 -5.17 6.84
N VAL A 77 -12.86 -3.96 7.09
CA VAL A 77 -12.08 -2.85 7.66
C VAL A 77 -12.68 -2.43 8.99
N THR A 78 -11.83 -2.11 9.97
CA THR A 78 -12.29 -1.63 11.27
C THR A 78 -12.35 -0.11 11.36
N PHE A 79 -13.31 0.36 12.13
CA PHE A 79 -13.60 1.76 12.39
C PHE A 79 -13.72 1.95 13.90
N ARG A 80 -13.04 2.97 14.41
CA ARG A 80 -13.21 3.40 15.80
C ARG A 80 -14.22 4.55 15.84
N PRO A 81 -15.40 4.37 16.44
CA PRO A 81 -16.31 5.48 16.65
C PRO A 81 -15.79 6.38 17.78
N TYR A 82 -16.12 7.67 17.70
CA TYR A 82 -15.87 8.60 18.80
C TYR A 82 -17.05 8.53 19.78
N GLY A 83 -16.98 7.64 20.77
CA GLY A 83 -18.00 7.47 21.81
C GLY A 83 -18.92 6.24 21.68
N GLY A 84 -18.52 5.21 20.93
CA GLY A 84 -19.26 3.94 20.78
C GLY A 84 -18.33 2.70 20.80
N PHE A 85 -18.82 1.54 20.34
CA PHE A 85 -18.05 0.29 20.25
C PHE A 85 -17.18 0.24 18.99
N ASP A 86 -15.96 -0.28 19.09
CA ASP A 86 -15.13 -0.54 17.91
C ASP A 86 -15.87 -1.52 16.98
N TYR A 87 -16.06 -1.14 15.72
CA TYR A 87 -16.87 -1.90 14.78
C TYR A 87 -16.13 -2.18 13.47
N TYR A 88 -16.62 -3.15 12.72
CA TYR A 88 -16.13 -3.48 11.40
C TYR A 88 -17.20 -3.24 10.35
N ALA A 89 -16.79 -2.86 9.16
CA ALA A 89 -17.69 -2.79 8.01
C ALA A 89 -16.97 -3.18 6.73
N GLU A 90 -17.74 -3.61 5.74
CA GLU A 90 -17.20 -3.76 4.40
C GLU A 90 -16.93 -2.37 3.81
N PRO A 91 -15.69 -2.08 3.37
CA PRO A 91 -15.32 -0.76 2.92
C PRO A 91 -16.11 -0.38 1.65
N LYS A 92 -16.91 0.69 1.66
CA LYS A 92 -17.66 1.11 0.46
C LYS A 92 -16.75 1.50 -0.71
N SER A 93 -15.53 1.96 -0.42
CA SER A 93 -14.52 2.39 -1.40
C SER A 93 -13.14 1.88 -0.99
N LEU A 94 -12.29 1.64 -1.99
CA LEU A 94 -10.88 1.32 -1.80
C LEU A 94 -10.06 2.50 -1.27
N ILE A 95 -10.52 3.70 -1.62
CA ILE A 95 -9.90 4.95 -1.27
C ILE A 95 -10.71 5.48 -0.10
N HIS A 96 -10.18 5.30 1.12
CA HIS A 96 -10.77 5.86 2.32
C HIS A 96 -10.54 7.37 2.32
N SER A 97 -11.56 8.12 1.89
CA SER A 97 -11.55 9.58 1.86
C SER A 97 -11.81 10.21 3.23
N SER A 98 -12.01 9.41 4.28
CA SER A 98 -12.38 9.92 5.59
C SER A 98 -11.14 10.29 6.42
N PRO A 99 -10.95 11.58 6.75
CA PRO A 99 -9.92 12.02 7.71
C PRO A 99 -10.22 11.58 9.14
N THR A 100 -11.40 10.99 9.42
CA THR A 100 -11.76 10.47 10.75
C THR A 100 -11.21 9.08 11.05
N MET A 101 -10.54 8.42 10.08
CA MET A 101 -9.68 7.26 10.35
C MET A 101 -8.40 7.73 11.05
N SER A 102 -8.58 8.19 12.29
CA SER A 102 -7.52 8.43 13.25
C SER A 102 -6.99 7.06 13.72
N GLY A 103 -6.17 6.42 12.90
CA GLY A 103 -5.56 5.13 13.22
C GLY A 103 -5.16 4.35 11.96
N SER A 104 -4.27 3.38 12.12
CA SER A 104 -4.09 2.31 11.14
C SER A 104 -5.26 1.36 11.34
N PRO A 105 -6.27 1.31 10.45
CA PRO A 105 -7.37 0.36 10.60
C PRO A 105 -6.83 -1.07 10.56
N ASP A 106 -7.40 -1.94 11.38
CA ASP A 106 -7.14 -3.37 11.23
C ASP A 106 -7.96 -3.88 10.05
N ILE A 107 -7.36 -4.78 9.27
CA ILE A 107 -7.95 -5.30 8.04
C ILE A 107 -7.96 -6.82 8.13
N PHE A 108 -9.17 -7.40 8.08
CA PHE A 108 -9.41 -8.83 8.24
C PHE A 108 -9.95 -9.45 6.95
N CYS A 109 -9.73 -10.75 6.77
CA CYS A 109 -10.28 -11.47 5.61
C CYS A 109 -11.76 -11.81 5.80
N THR A 110 -12.21 -11.95 7.05
CA THR A 110 -13.58 -12.37 7.34
C THR A 110 -14.23 -11.54 8.46
N PRO A 111 -15.57 -11.36 8.44
CA PRO A 111 -16.31 -10.77 9.56
C PRO A 111 -16.05 -11.51 10.87
N LEU A 112 -16.00 -12.84 10.82
CA LEU A 112 -15.73 -13.70 11.98
C LEU A 112 -14.36 -13.44 12.61
N GLU A 113 -13.33 -13.14 11.81
CA GLU A 113 -12.00 -12.79 12.31
C GLU A 113 -12.00 -11.45 13.04
N ALA A 114 -12.71 -10.46 12.50
CA ALA A 114 -12.89 -9.17 13.17
C ALA A 114 -13.65 -9.33 14.49
N GLU A 115 -14.71 -10.13 14.49
CA GLU A 115 -15.48 -10.46 15.69
C GLU A 115 -14.64 -11.19 16.75
N ARG A 116 -13.80 -12.15 16.36
CA ARG A 116 -12.84 -12.82 17.25
C ARG A 116 -11.81 -11.86 17.84
N ALA A 117 -11.47 -10.80 17.12
CA ALA A 117 -10.62 -9.73 17.61
C ALA A 117 -11.37 -8.71 18.50
N GLY A 118 -12.69 -8.87 18.69
CA GLY A 118 -13.51 -8.05 19.57
C GLY A 118 -14.24 -6.89 18.88
N TYR A 119 -14.24 -6.84 17.55
CA TYR A 119 -14.94 -5.81 16.79
C TYR A 119 -16.42 -6.16 16.59
N SER A 120 -17.30 -5.18 16.84
CA SER A 120 -18.75 -5.26 16.61
C SER A 120 -19.12 -5.17 15.13
N ALA A 121 -20.26 -5.75 14.74
CA ALA A 121 -20.87 -5.54 13.43
C ALA A 121 -21.62 -4.19 13.32
N SER A 122 -21.84 -3.51 14.45
CA SER A 122 -22.58 -2.24 14.55
C SER A 122 -21.77 -1.18 15.28
N ASP A 123 -21.91 0.08 14.85
CA ASP A 123 -21.26 1.25 15.46
C ASP A 123 -22.01 1.80 16.68
N VAL A 124 -23.25 1.35 16.88
CA VAL A 124 -24.14 1.78 17.97
C VAL A 124 -24.15 0.76 19.11
N ASP A 125 -24.28 -0.52 18.77
CA ASP A 125 -24.47 -1.61 19.74
C ASP A 125 -23.40 -2.71 19.55
N LEU A 126 -23.15 -3.49 20.60
CA LEU A 126 -22.25 -4.65 20.52
C LEU A 126 -22.97 -5.84 19.88
N GLU A 127 -22.75 -6.04 18.59
CA GLU A 127 -23.33 -7.13 17.80
C GLU A 127 -22.23 -8.04 17.24
N ILE A 128 -22.30 -9.35 17.53
CA ILE A 128 -21.26 -10.31 17.15
C ILE A 128 -21.88 -11.58 16.51
N PRO A 129 -22.60 -11.43 15.37
CA PRO A 129 -23.49 -12.46 14.85
C PRO A 129 -22.79 -13.72 14.31
N HIS A 130 -21.53 -13.66 13.89
CA HIS A 130 -20.83 -14.83 13.35
C HIS A 130 -20.24 -15.71 14.46
N LEU A 131 -19.74 -15.11 15.56
CA LEU A 131 -19.31 -15.85 16.74
C LEU A 131 -20.46 -16.58 17.43
N GLU A 132 -21.64 -15.96 17.52
CA GLU A 132 -22.84 -16.62 18.06
C GLU A 132 -23.21 -17.86 17.24
N LYS A 133 -23.21 -17.75 15.91
CA LYS A 133 -23.46 -18.88 15.01
C LYS A 133 -22.43 -20.00 15.14
N GLU A 134 -21.16 -19.68 15.35
CA GLU A 134 -20.14 -20.71 15.62
C GLU A 134 -20.40 -21.44 16.94
N ARG A 135 -20.75 -20.71 18.00
CA ARG A 135 -21.11 -21.30 19.29
C ARG A 135 -22.32 -22.22 19.17
N GLU A 136 -23.36 -21.81 18.45
CA GLU A 136 -24.54 -22.65 18.21
C GLU A 136 -24.21 -23.94 17.45
N LYS A 137 -23.34 -23.87 16.44
CA LYS A 137 -22.86 -25.05 15.71
C LYS A 137 -22.07 -26.00 16.61
N LEU A 138 -21.20 -25.46 17.47
CA LEU A 138 -20.43 -26.26 18.42
C LEU A 138 -21.36 -26.97 19.41
N ASN A 139 -22.30 -26.24 20.00
CA ASN A 139 -23.30 -26.80 20.91
C ASN A 139 -24.14 -27.90 20.24
N ARG A 140 -24.51 -27.74 18.97
CA ARG A 140 -25.23 -28.78 18.22
C ARG A 140 -24.36 -30.03 17.99
N SER A 141 -23.09 -29.84 17.63
CA SER A 141 -22.16 -30.96 17.43
C SER A 141 -21.86 -31.75 18.71
N GLU A 142 -21.93 -31.10 19.88
CA GLU A 142 -21.76 -31.76 21.18
C GLU A 142 -23.01 -32.56 21.59
N ILE A 143 -24.20 -32.09 21.20
CA ILE A 143 -25.47 -32.82 21.39
C ILE A 143 -25.55 -34.07 20.50
N ASP A 144 -25.03 -33.97 19.26
CA ASP A 144 -25.01 -35.07 18.29
C ASP A 144 -23.84 -36.05 18.49
N ALA A 145 -22.91 -35.75 19.41
CA ALA A 145 -21.83 -36.67 19.76
C ALA A 145 -22.41 -37.90 20.51
N PRO A 146 -22.16 -39.15 20.03
CA PRO A 146 -22.63 -40.33 20.72
C PRO A 146 -22.01 -40.35 22.12
N LYS A 147 -22.85 -40.28 23.17
CA LYS A 147 -22.41 -40.54 24.55
C LYS A 147 -21.74 -41.91 24.57
N SER A 148 -20.41 -41.93 24.60
CA SER A 148 -19.65 -43.15 24.84
C SER A 148 -20.10 -43.68 26.19
N LYS A 149 -20.76 -44.85 26.19
CA LYS A 149 -21.16 -45.54 27.42
C LYS A 149 -19.94 -45.66 28.34
N PRO A 150 -20.09 -45.41 29.65
CA PRO A 150 -19.03 -45.75 30.59
C PRO A 150 -18.83 -47.26 30.52
N ASN A 151 -17.58 -47.67 30.28
CA ASN A 151 -17.18 -49.07 30.40
C ASN A 151 -17.34 -49.46 31.87
N GLU A 152 -18.26 -50.37 32.12
CA GLU A 152 -18.46 -51.07 33.40
C GLU A 152 -17.41 -52.17 33.57
#